data_AF-A0A2E2JBZ8-F1
#
_entry.id   AF-A0A2E2JBZ8-F1
#
_cell.length_a   1.000
_cell.length_b   1.000
_cell.length_c   1.000
_cell.angle_alpha   90.00
_cell.angle_beta   90.00
_cell.angle_gamma   90.00
#
_symmetry.space_group_name_H-M   'P 1'
#
loop_
_entity.id
_entity.type
_entity.pdbx_description
1 polymer ?
#
loop_
_entity_poly.entity_id
_entity_poly.type
_entity_poly.pdbx_seq_one_letter_code
_entity_poly.pdbx_strand_id
1 'polypeptide(L)'
;MAAERRAAGAIVAALLALCVSPAWACRCAPQTLAEYFQRAGVVMQVRVEQVEIVGNGVGDGDGHAHRRAQFTRLQDYKNAAGVDSLRTALDGAACGLALQPGARYWIFGTLAPGSTQVRTGSCDGSRPIDQGFTDVAADAVHEVLLEQRRALDCPSPAPAEIAARLQLTAVPRAEAAITGQRSPNSAYAFWIENPSPVQRPPRIAKLLIDREREEQIELRLHGIAAAASAQWVNEKLVLVRVPWSRHLRSEVLIDVERAAILSVDSARLDETGRVQHWLDADCRRQP
;
A
#
# COMPACT_ATOMS: atom_id res chain seq x y z
N MET A 1 39.28 -63.29 -12.63
CA MET A 1 38.09 -63.27 -11.75
C MET A 1 38.09 -62.19 -10.66
N ALA A 2 39.20 -61.89 -9.96
CA ALA A 2 39.20 -60.84 -8.92
C ALA A 2 39.23 -59.38 -9.46
N ALA A 3 39.82 -59.16 -10.64
CA ALA A 3 39.91 -57.83 -11.26
C ALA A 3 38.58 -57.35 -11.87
N GLU A 4 37.78 -58.25 -12.44
CA GLU A 4 36.49 -57.92 -13.08
C GLU A 4 35.43 -57.49 -12.05
N ARG A 5 35.45 -58.04 -10.84
CA ARG A 5 34.53 -57.65 -9.76
C ARG A 5 34.79 -56.23 -9.24
N ARG A 6 36.02 -55.72 -9.34
CA ARG A 6 36.37 -54.34 -8.92
C ARG A 6 35.93 -53.31 -9.95
N ALA A 7 36.01 -53.62 -11.24
CA ALA A 7 35.56 -52.74 -12.31
C ALA A 7 34.03 -52.56 -12.29
N ALA A 8 33.27 -53.64 -12.09
CA ALA A 8 31.81 -53.58 -12.00
C ALA A 8 31.33 -52.73 -10.79
N GLY A 9 32.00 -52.85 -9.64
CA GLY A 9 31.67 -52.05 -8.44
C GLY A 9 31.90 -50.54 -8.64
N ALA A 10 32.99 -50.16 -9.31
CA ALA A 10 33.29 -48.76 -9.57
C ALA A 10 32.30 -48.12 -10.56
N ILE A 11 31.85 -48.86 -11.58
CA ILE A 11 30.88 -48.37 -12.57
C ILE A 11 29.50 -48.18 -11.94
N VAL A 12 29.05 -49.12 -11.10
CA VAL A 12 27.77 -49.00 -10.38
C VAL A 12 27.78 -47.83 -9.40
N ALA A 13 28.89 -47.61 -8.68
CA ALA A 13 29.04 -46.46 -7.77
C ALA A 13 29.05 -45.12 -8.53
N ALA A 14 29.71 -45.05 -9.69
CA ALA A 14 29.74 -43.86 -10.53
C ALA A 14 28.37 -43.55 -11.16
N LEU A 15 27.60 -44.57 -11.55
CA LEU A 15 26.23 -44.42 -12.06
C LEU A 15 25.25 -43.96 -10.96
N LEU A 16 25.40 -44.45 -9.72
CA LEU A 16 24.59 -43.99 -8.59
C LEU A 16 24.85 -42.52 -8.21
N ALA A 17 26.09 -42.04 -8.37
CA ALA A 17 26.43 -40.63 -8.12
C ALA A 17 25.87 -39.66 -9.18
N LEU A 18 25.58 -40.15 -10.40
CA LEU A 18 24.99 -39.34 -11.48
C LEU A 18 23.46 -39.24 -11.39
N CYS A 19 22.81 -40.05 -10.55
CA CYS A 19 21.36 -40.01 -10.33
C CYS A 19 20.94 -39.09 -9.17
N VAL A 20 21.88 -38.41 -8.51
CA VAL A 20 21.56 -37.41 -7.48
C VAL A 20 21.24 -36.09 -8.18
N SER A 21 20.09 -36.03 -8.86
CA SER A 21 19.49 -34.75 -9.20
C SER A 21 19.42 -33.94 -7.91
N PRO A 22 19.93 -32.70 -7.85
CA PRO A 22 19.70 -31.88 -6.67
C PRO A 22 18.19 -31.87 -6.48
N ALA A 23 17.70 -32.40 -5.37
CA ALA A 23 16.32 -32.14 -5.01
C ALA A 23 16.27 -30.62 -4.89
N TRP A 24 15.60 -29.96 -5.85
CA TRP A 24 15.34 -28.53 -5.84
C TRP A 24 14.33 -28.29 -4.71
N ALA A 25 14.78 -28.52 -3.47
CA ALA A 25 14.08 -28.11 -2.29
C ALA A 25 13.92 -26.60 -2.40
N CYS A 26 12.72 -26.12 -2.07
CA CYS A 26 12.42 -24.71 -2.05
C CYS A 26 13.56 -23.91 -1.39
N ARG A 27 14.29 -23.15 -2.20
CA ARG A 27 15.40 -22.31 -1.75
C ARG A 27 15.10 -20.88 -2.11
N CYS A 28 14.55 -20.17 -1.13
CA CYS A 28 14.23 -18.76 -1.27
C CYS A 28 15.51 -17.92 -1.18
N ALA A 29 15.61 -16.88 -2.00
CA ALA A 29 16.60 -15.85 -1.76
C ALA A 29 16.28 -15.17 -0.41
N PRO A 30 17.26 -14.95 0.47
CA PRO A 30 17.05 -14.15 1.67
C PRO A 30 16.71 -12.72 1.27
N GLN A 31 15.71 -12.15 1.92
CA GLN A 31 15.21 -10.80 1.65
C GLN A 31 14.87 -10.10 2.96
N THR A 32 14.85 -8.77 2.90
CA THR A 32 14.42 -7.93 4.02
C THR A 32 12.91 -7.98 4.21
N LEU A 33 12.43 -7.62 5.41
CA LEU A 33 11.00 -7.50 5.67
C LEU A 33 10.32 -6.51 4.71
N ALA A 34 10.99 -5.38 4.44
CA ALA A 34 10.49 -4.36 3.51
C ALA A 34 10.34 -4.92 2.08
N GLU A 35 11.29 -5.71 1.59
CA GLU A 35 11.22 -6.33 0.26
C GLU A 35 10.07 -7.34 0.15
N TYR A 36 9.86 -8.19 1.17
CA TYR A 36 8.69 -9.09 1.20
C TYR A 36 7.38 -8.31 1.20
N PHE A 37 7.31 -7.26 2.01
CA PHE A 37 6.13 -6.40 2.12
C PHE A 37 5.80 -5.68 0.81
N GLN A 38 6.81 -5.17 0.11
CA GLN A 38 6.63 -4.50 -1.18
C GLN A 38 6.12 -5.47 -2.26
N ARG A 39 6.70 -6.68 -2.36
CA ARG A 39 6.30 -7.68 -3.35
C ARG A 39 4.92 -8.30 -3.09
N ALA A 40 4.57 -8.50 -1.82
CA ALA A 40 3.31 -9.13 -1.46
C ALA A 40 2.11 -8.29 -1.94
N GLY A 41 1.10 -8.96 -2.50
CA GLY A 41 -0.18 -8.34 -2.83
C GLY A 41 -1.05 -8.16 -1.58
N VAL A 42 -0.93 -9.08 -0.61
CA VAL A 42 -1.65 -9.07 0.67
C VAL A 42 -0.65 -9.32 1.81
N VAL A 43 -0.78 -8.54 2.88
CA VAL A 43 -0.04 -8.74 4.14
C VAL A 43 -0.98 -8.66 5.32
N MET A 44 -1.03 -9.72 6.12
CA MET A 44 -1.89 -9.80 7.31
C MET A 44 -1.31 -10.74 8.36
N GLN A 45 -1.77 -10.56 9.58
CA GLN A 45 -1.55 -11.45 10.70
C GLN A 45 -2.82 -12.25 10.95
N VAL A 46 -2.68 -13.57 11.06
CA VAL A 46 -3.80 -14.47 11.21
C VAL A 46 -3.55 -15.50 12.30
N ARG A 47 -4.64 -16.05 12.84
CA ARG A 47 -4.65 -17.33 13.55
C ARG A 47 -5.30 -18.37 12.65
N VAL A 48 -4.61 -19.46 12.35
CA VAL A 48 -5.17 -20.55 11.55
C VAL A 48 -6.19 -21.30 12.41
N GLU A 49 -7.40 -21.49 11.91
CA GLU A 49 -8.47 -22.21 12.64
C GLU A 49 -8.60 -23.65 12.14
N GLN A 50 -8.59 -23.82 10.82
CA GLN A 50 -8.76 -25.11 10.18
C GLN A 50 -7.86 -25.21 8.96
N VAL A 51 -7.32 -26.41 8.71
CA VAL A 51 -6.56 -26.74 7.52
C VAL A 51 -7.15 -27.98 6.89
N GLU A 52 -7.42 -27.92 5.59
CA GLU A 52 -7.93 -29.02 4.80
C GLU A 52 -7.05 -29.24 3.56
N ILE A 53 -7.05 -30.45 3.04
CA ILE A 53 -6.38 -30.77 1.77
C ILE A 53 -7.46 -30.81 0.68
N VAL A 54 -7.31 -29.94 -0.31
CA VAL A 54 -8.24 -29.76 -1.43
C VAL A 54 -7.55 -30.17 -2.73
N GLY A 55 -8.26 -30.76 -3.68
CA GLY A 55 -7.72 -31.10 -5.01
C GLY A 55 -7.38 -32.57 -5.26
N ASN A 56 -8.08 -33.52 -4.64
CA ASN A 56 -7.96 -34.96 -4.93
C ASN A 56 -8.97 -35.47 -5.99
N GLY A 57 -9.63 -34.59 -6.75
CA GLY A 57 -10.65 -34.96 -7.73
C GLY A 57 -10.80 -33.95 -8.87
N VAL A 58 -11.22 -34.47 -10.02
CA VAL A 58 -11.51 -33.72 -11.26
C VAL A 58 -12.54 -32.62 -10.97
N GLY A 59 -12.14 -31.35 -10.96
CA GLY A 59 -13.07 -30.23 -10.80
C GLY A 59 -12.45 -28.90 -10.34
N ASP A 60 -11.39 -28.93 -9.54
CA ASP A 60 -10.77 -27.71 -9.02
C ASP A 60 -9.61 -27.26 -9.93
N GLY A 61 -9.94 -26.55 -11.02
CA GLY A 61 -9.12 -25.68 -11.91
C GLY A 61 -7.62 -25.92 -12.16
N ASP A 62 -6.83 -26.28 -11.14
CA ASP A 62 -5.37 -26.43 -11.18
C ASP A 62 -4.89 -27.88 -10.97
N GLY A 63 -5.79 -28.83 -10.71
CA GLY A 63 -5.52 -30.28 -10.72
C GLY A 63 -4.53 -30.83 -9.68
N HIS A 64 -3.92 -29.96 -8.86
CA HIS A 64 -2.94 -30.34 -7.84
C HIS A 64 -3.48 -30.16 -6.43
N ALA A 65 -3.28 -31.18 -5.60
CA ALA A 65 -3.63 -31.14 -4.20
C ALA A 65 -2.87 -30.03 -3.47
N HIS A 66 -3.57 -29.26 -2.65
CA HIS A 66 -3.04 -28.13 -1.89
C HIS A 66 -3.68 -28.03 -0.51
N ARG A 67 -3.02 -27.35 0.42
CA ARG A 67 -3.63 -26.98 1.70
C ARG A 67 -4.47 -25.73 1.51
N ARG A 68 -5.73 -25.80 1.91
CA ARG A 68 -6.57 -24.63 2.15
C ARG A 68 -6.68 -24.43 3.65
N ALA A 69 -6.55 -23.20 4.12
CA ALA A 69 -6.73 -22.88 5.53
C ALA A 69 -7.74 -21.76 5.73
N GLN A 70 -8.64 -21.99 6.68
CA GLN A 70 -9.52 -20.98 7.25
C GLN A 70 -8.82 -20.34 8.44
N PHE A 71 -9.07 -19.06 8.67
CA PHE A 71 -8.34 -18.30 9.69
C PHE A 71 -9.19 -17.22 10.32
N THR A 72 -8.86 -16.89 11.56
CA THR A 72 -9.30 -15.65 12.21
C THR A 72 -8.28 -14.56 11.92
N ARG A 73 -8.75 -13.44 11.41
CA ARG A 73 -7.90 -12.28 11.13
C ARG A 73 -7.58 -11.53 12.42
N LEU A 74 -6.30 -11.22 12.62
CA LEU A 74 -5.84 -10.50 13.81
C LEU A 74 -5.47 -9.05 13.49
N GLN A 75 -4.74 -8.83 12.39
CA GLN A 75 -4.33 -7.49 11.97
C GLN A 75 -4.05 -7.45 10.46
N ASP A 76 -4.50 -6.38 9.81
CA ASP A 76 -4.27 -6.16 8.38
C ASP A 76 -3.15 -5.13 8.19
N TYR A 77 -2.25 -5.39 7.24
CA TYR A 77 -1.17 -4.46 6.89
C TYR A 77 -1.21 -4.02 5.43
N LYS A 78 -1.70 -4.88 4.51
CA LYS A 78 -1.81 -4.57 3.08
C LYS A 78 -2.93 -5.37 2.42
N ASN A 79 -3.90 -4.69 1.81
CA ASN A 79 -4.93 -5.21 0.90
C ASN A 79 -5.62 -6.53 1.32
N ALA A 80 -5.83 -6.75 2.62
CA ALA A 80 -6.39 -8.02 3.12
C ALA A 80 -7.93 -8.04 3.15
N ALA A 81 -8.61 -6.91 2.88
CA ALA A 81 -10.07 -6.85 2.86
C ALA A 81 -10.66 -7.87 1.87
N GLY A 82 -11.72 -8.58 2.28
CA GLY A 82 -12.39 -9.59 1.44
C GLY A 82 -11.69 -10.94 1.30
N VAL A 83 -10.47 -11.12 1.85
CA VAL A 83 -9.80 -12.44 1.88
C VAL A 83 -10.50 -13.38 2.87
N ASP A 84 -10.86 -14.58 2.43
CA ASP A 84 -11.56 -15.59 3.25
C ASP A 84 -10.69 -16.82 3.60
N SER A 85 -9.69 -17.13 2.77
CA SER A 85 -8.93 -18.38 2.91
C SER A 85 -7.50 -18.24 2.40
N LEU A 86 -6.63 -19.11 2.92
CA LEU A 86 -5.25 -19.26 2.46
C LEU A 86 -5.13 -20.50 1.58
N ARG A 87 -4.26 -20.44 0.58
CA ARG A 87 -3.84 -21.58 -0.23
C ARG A 87 -2.33 -21.68 -0.27
N THR A 88 -1.82 -22.87 0.04
CA THR A 88 -0.38 -23.20 0.00
C THR A 88 -0.16 -24.62 -0.52
N ALA A 89 0.99 -24.89 -1.11
CA ALA A 89 1.36 -26.23 -1.56
C ALA A 89 1.43 -27.24 -0.37
N LEU A 90 1.25 -28.53 -0.67
CA LEU A 90 1.36 -29.61 0.33
C LEU A 90 2.82 -29.88 0.75
N ASP A 91 3.75 -29.78 -0.18
CA ASP A 91 5.15 -30.13 0.04
C ASP A 91 5.99 -28.88 0.33
N GLY A 92 6.89 -28.96 1.30
CA GLY A 92 7.91 -27.95 1.56
C GLY A 92 8.90 -27.80 0.39
N ALA A 93 9.14 -28.85 -0.40
CA ALA A 93 9.90 -28.77 -1.64
C ALA A 93 9.27 -27.80 -2.66
N ALA A 94 7.93 -27.68 -2.64
CA ALA A 94 7.17 -26.72 -3.44
C ALA A 94 6.89 -25.40 -2.68
N CYS A 95 7.69 -25.08 -1.66
CA CYS A 95 7.54 -23.89 -0.81
C CYS A 95 6.23 -23.86 0.00
N GLY A 96 5.63 -25.03 0.21
CA GLY A 96 4.42 -25.18 0.99
C GLY A 96 4.64 -24.88 2.47
N LEU A 97 3.74 -24.10 3.06
CA LEU A 97 3.67 -23.89 4.50
C LEU A 97 2.99 -25.08 5.19
N ALA A 98 3.59 -25.54 6.27
CA ALA A 98 2.98 -26.44 7.23
C ALA A 98 2.14 -25.63 8.23
N LEU A 99 0.94 -25.23 7.80
CA LEU A 99 0.00 -24.47 8.63
C LEU A 99 -0.55 -25.36 9.76
N GLN A 100 -0.50 -24.86 10.98
CA GLN A 100 -1.00 -25.56 12.17
C GLN A 100 -2.24 -24.84 12.74
N PRO A 101 -3.37 -25.53 12.95
CA PRO A 101 -4.51 -24.99 13.68
C PRO A 101 -4.11 -24.42 15.05
N GLY A 102 -4.66 -23.26 15.41
CA GLY A 102 -4.36 -22.49 16.62
C GLY A 102 -3.11 -21.61 16.53
N ALA A 103 -2.19 -21.87 15.60
CA ALA A 103 -0.95 -21.10 15.47
C ALA A 103 -1.15 -19.77 14.75
N ARG A 104 -0.28 -18.80 15.07
CA ARG A 104 -0.30 -17.44 14.51
C ARG A 104 0.80 -17.27 13.48
N TYR A 105 0.46 -16.64 12.37
CA TYR A 105 1.37 -16.46 11.24
C TYR A 105 1.36 -15.02 10.76
N TRP A 106 2.53 -14.56 10.30
CA TRP A 106 2.64 -13.50 9.32
C TRP A 106 2.36 -14.10 7.95
N ILE A 107 1.39 -13.55 7.23
CA ILE A 107 1.01 -13.99 5.90
C ILE A 107 1.38 -12.90 4.90
N PHE A 108 2.25 -13.26 3.97
CA PHE A 108 2.60 -12.53 2.76
C PHE A 108 2.15 -13.37 1.58
N GLY A 109 1.34 -12.79 0.70
CA GLY A 109 0.82 -13.56 -0.42
C GLY A 109 0.30 -12.73 -1.56
N THR A 110 -0.22 -13.41 -2.56
CA THR A 110 -0.80 -12.82 -3.75
C THR A 110 -2.26 -13.24 -3.88
N LEU A 111 -3.11 -12.28 -4.24
CA LEU A 111 -4.52 -12.51 -4.55
C LEU A 111 -4.71 -12.45 -6.06
N ALA A 112 -5.31 -13.47 -6.66
CA ALA A 112 -5.68 -13.40 -8.07
C ALA A 112 -6.89 -12.46 -8.25
N PRO A 113 -7.02 -11.75 -9.39
CA PRO A 113 -8.16 -10.89 -9.65
C PRO A 113 -9.50 -11.65 -9.48
N GLY A 114 -10.41 -11.10 -8.69
CA GLY A 114 -11.73 -11.70 -8.41
C GLY A 114 -11.73 -12.90 -7.45
N SER A 115 -10.57 -13.27 -6.90
CA SER A 115 -10.49 -14.33 -5.89
C SER A 115 -10.54 -13.76 -4.47
N THR A 116 -11.06 -14.53 -3.53
CA THR A 116 -10.99 -14.28 -2.08
C THR A 116 -9.91 -15.13 -1.40
N GLN A 117 -9.20 -15.96 -2.17
CA GLN A 117 -8.20 -16.89 -1.66
C GLN A 117 -6.78 -16.39 -1.91
N VAL A 118 -6.04 -16.14 -0.83
CA VAL A 118 -4.63 -15.72 -0.91
C VAL A 118 -3.74 -16.93 -1.14
N ARG A 119 -2.95 -16.90 -2.21
CA ARG A 119 -1.86 -17.86 -2.43
C ARG A 119 -0.63 -17.40 -1.65
N THR A 120 -0.05 -18.30 -0.87
CA THR A 120 1.11 -18.02 -0.03
C THR A 120 2.02 -19.23 0.11
N GLY A 121 3.31 -18.99 0.37
CA GLY A 121 4.35 -19.98 0.58
C GLY A 121 5.51 -19.43 1.41
N SER A 122 6.48 -20.30 1.73
CA SER A 122 7.66 -19.91 2.52
C SER A 122 8.52 -18.84 1.85
N CYS A 123 8.61 -18.84 0.52
CA CYS A 123 9.35 -17.82 -0.24
C CYS A 123 8.62 -16.48 -0.37
N ASP A 124 7.33 -16.41 -0.04
CA ASP A 124 6.62 -15.13 -0.04
C ASP A 124 6.94 -14.29 1.19
N GLY A 125 7.59 -14.88 2.19
CA GLY A 125 7.91 -14.25 3.47
C GLY A 125 7.05 -14.76 4.63
N SER A 126 6.01 -15.54 4.32
CA SER A 126 5.09 -16.10 5.31
C SER A 126 5.77 -17.07 6.26
N ARG A 127 5.53 -16.88 7.57
CA ARG A 127 6.17 -17.65 8.64
C ARG A 127 5.39 -17.53 9.95
N PRO A 128 5.59 -18.45 10.91
CA PRO A 128 5.14 -18.31 12.28
C PRO A 128 5.55 -16.96 12.90
N ILE A 129 4.72 -16.42 13.79
CA ILE A 129 4.95 -15.08 14.36
C ILE A 129 6.21 -14.96 15.22
N ASP A 130 6.65 -16.06 15.81
CA ASP A 130 7.86 -16.16 16.64
C ASP A 130 9.16 -16.17 15.80
N GLN A 131 9.05 -16.07 14.47
CA GLN A 131 10.18 -15.99 13.55
C GLN A 131 10.37 -14.57 13.01
N GLY A 132 11.60 -14.07 13.11
CA GLY A 132 12.02 -12.81 12.52
C GLY A 132 12.33 -12.90 11.03
N PHE A 133 12.79 -11.78 10.48
CA PHE A 133 13.32 -11.62 9.13
C PHE A 133 14.84 -11.39 9.21
N THR A 134 15.51 -11.37 8.06
CA THR A 134 16.97 -11.19 8.00
C THR A 134 17.43 -9.90 8.70
N ASP A 135 16.60 -8.86 8.65
CA ASP A 135 16.86 -7.50 9.14
C ASP A 135 15.99 -7.08 10.32
N VAL A 136 15.02 -7.90 10.74
CA VAL A 136 14.03 -7.55 11.78
C VAL A 136 13.81 -8.70 12.75
N ALA A 137 14.03 -8.48 14.04
CA ALA A 137 13.75 -9.46 15.09
C ALA A 137 12.23 -9.74 15.22
N ALA A 138 11.87 -10.95 15.66
CA ALA A 138 10.48 -11.43 15.69
C ALA A 138 9.51 -10.51 16.45
N ASP A 139 9.98 -9.96 17.58
CA ASP A 139 9.23 -9.03 18.44
C ASP A 139 9.05 -7.63 17.82
N ALA A 140 9.92 -7.23 16.90
CA ALA A 140 9.85 -5.95 16.20
C ALA A 140 9.03 -5.98 14.90
N VAL A 141 8.71 -7.17 14.35
CA VAL A 141 8.02 -7.31 13.05
C VAL A 141 6.69 -6.54 13.01
N HIS A 142 5.92 -6.59 14.09
CA HIS A 142 4.62 -5.91 14.17
C HIS A 142 4.75 -4.41 13.92
N GLU A 143 5.63 -3.74 14.66
CA GLU A 143 5.84 -2.30 14.57
C GLU A 143 6.41 -1.90 13.21
N VAL A 144 7.36 -2.66 12.68
CA VAL A 144 7.91 -2.39 11.34
C VAL A 144 6.83 -2.56 10.26
N LEU A 145 5.96 -3.57 10.36
CA LEU A 145 4.85 -3.72 9.42
C LEU A 145 3.80 -2.60 9.56
N LEU A 146 3.57 -2.08 10.77
CA LEU A 146 2.75 -0.89 10.95
C LEU A 146 3.40 0.35 10.33
N GLU A 147 4.71 0.52 10.44
CA GLU A 147 5.44 1.60 9.78
C GLU A 147 5.38 1.48 8.25
N GLN A 148 5.61 0.29 7.71
CA GLN A 148 5.47 0.01 6.27
C GLN A 148 4.04 0.24 5.79
N ARG A 149 3.03 -0.16 6.58
CA ARG A 149 1.63 0.17 6.31
C ARG A 149 1.41 1.68 6.32
N ARG A 150 1.90 2.42 7.31
CA ARG A 150 1.81 3.90 7.34
C ARG A 150 2.50 4.52 6.13
N ALA A 151 3.56 3.89 5.63
CA ALA A 151 4.23 4.27 4.39
C ALA A 151 3.36 4.00 3.14
N LEU A 152 2.57 2.91 3.11
CA LEU A 152 1.55 2.67 2.07
C LEU A 152 0.37 3.63 2.20
N ASP A 153 -0.05 3.90 3.43
CA ASP A 153 -1.11 4.86 3.78
C ASP A 153 -0.67 6.33 3.50
N CYS A 154 0.41 6.51 2.71
CA CYS A 154 1.00 7.75 2.20
C CYS A 154 1.37 8.76 3.31
N PRO A 155 2.66 8.81 3.73
CA PRO A 155 3.15 9.90 4.53
C PRO A 155 3.34 11.12 3.63
N SER A 156 2.36 12.01 3.68
CA SER A 156 2.40 13.40 3.22
C SER A 156 2.31 13.61 1.71
N PRO A 157 1.52 14.61 1.27
CA PRO A 157 0.70 14.40 0.11
C PRO A 157 1.35 14.87 -1.20
N ALA A 158 2.55 15.44 -1.20
CA ALA A 158 3.18 15.95 -2.42
C ALA A 158 4.69 15.78 -2.35
N PRO A 159 5.44 15.90 -3.47
CA PRO A 159 6.89 16.07 -3.41
C PRO A 159 7.25 17.14 -2.36
N ALA A 160 8.30 16.93 -1.54
CA ALA A 160 8.61 17.79 -0.39
C ALA A 160 8.61 19.29 -0.70
N GLU A 161 8.99 19.67 -1.92
CA GLU A 161 8.93 21.03 -2.45
C GLU A 161 7.51 21.61 -2.53
N ILE A 162 6.51 20.80 -2.91
CA ILE A 162 5.09 21.20 -2.96
C ILE A 162 4.50 21.20 -1.55
N ALA A 163 4.84 20.21 -0.71
CA ALA A 163 4.39 20.20 0.68
C ALA A 163 4.84 21.46 1.44
N ALA A 164 6.09 21.91 1.22
CA ALA A 164 6.61 23.15 1.80
C ALA A 164 5.88 24.43 1.34
N ARG A 165 5.06 24.36 0.28
CA ARG A 165 4.27 25.48 -0.24
C ARG A 165 2.84 25.50 0.30
N LEU A 166 2.44 24.47 1.05
CA LEU A 166 1.11 24.32 1.61
C LEU A 166 1.19 24.49 3.13
N GLN A 167 0.42 25.41 3.68
CA GLN A 167 0.30 25.59 5.12
C GLN A 167 -1.17 25.58 5.53
N LEU A 168 -1.59 24.53 6.25
CA LEU A 168 -2.93 24.41 6.82
C LEU A 168 -2.87 24.77 8.30
N THR A 169 -3.66 25.75 8.73
CA THR A 169 -3.70 26.22 10.11
C THR A 169 -5.12 26.46 10.57
N ALA A 170 -5.43 26.13 11.82
CA ALA A 170 -6.62 26.64 12.49
C ALA A 170 -6.40 28.11 12.85
N VAL A 171 -7.38 28.96 12.57
CA VAL A 171 -7.35 30.39 12.87
C VAL A 171 -8.65 30.78 13.58
N PRO A 172 -8.63 31.81 14.46
CA PRO A 172 -9.84 32.31 15.08
C PRO A 172 -10.88 32.69 14.03
N ARG A 173 -12.14 32.34 14.29
CA ARG A 173 -13.23 32.66 13.37
C ARG A 173 -13.39 34.17 13.20
N ALA A 174 -13.26 34.65 11.97
CA ALA A 174 -13.57 36.04 11.67
C ALA A 174 -15.09 36.26 11.69
N GLU A 175 -15.55 37.34 12.35
CA GLU A 175 -16.97 37.72 12.42
C GLU A 175 -17.57 38.19 11.07
N ALA A 176 -16.75 38.27 10.02
CA ALA A 176 -17.19 38.72 8.71
C ALA A 176 -18.28 37.81 8.12
N ALA A 177 -19.22 38.41 7.38
CA ALA A 177 -20.29 37.69 6.73
C ALA A 177 -19.73 36.58 5.83
N ILE A 178 -20.28 35.37 5.95
CA ILE A 178 -19.92 34.22 5.13
C ILE A 178 -20.36 34.50 3.68
N THR A 179 -19.46 35.02 2.86
CA THR A 179 -19.68 35.29 1.42
C THR A 179 -19.21 34.15 0.51
N GLY A 180 -18.82 33.02 1.11
CA GLY A 180 -18.23 31.87 0.42
C GLY A 180 -19.23 30.92 -0.23
N GLN A 181 -18.71 29.98 -1.01
CA GLN A 181 -19.47 28.85 -1.54
C GLN A 181 -19.81 27.89 -0.41
N ARG A 182 -21.12 27.67 -0.18
CA ARG A 182 -21.62 26.75 0.85
C ARG A 182 -21.48 25.29 0.45
N SER A 183 -21.24 24.43 1.43
CA SER A 183 -21.29 22.98 1.28
C SER A 183 -22.72 22.52 0.91
N PRO A 184 -22.89 21.33 0.33
CA PRO A 184 -24.21 20.76 0.02
C PRO A 184 -25.20 20.74 1.20
N ASN A 185 -24.71 20.49 2.42
CA ASN A 185 -25.53 20.52 3.64
C ASN A 185 -25.64 21.92 4.29
N SER A 186 -25.04 22.95 3.69
CA SER A 186 -24.96 24.33 4.19
C SER A 186 -24.27 24.54 5.55
N ALA A 187 -23.69 23.50 6.14
CA ALA A 187 -22.96 23.55 7.42
C ALA A 187 -21.61 24.26 7.33
N TYR A 188 -21.01 24.25 6.14
CA TYR A 188 -19.68 24.82 5.90
C TYR A 188 -19.73 25.81 4.74
N ALA A 189 -18.74 26.67 4.67
CA ALA A 189 -18.53 27.53 3.52
C ALA A 189 -17.04 27.76 3.30
N PHE A 190 -16.62 27.97 2.06
CA PHE A 190 -15.25 28.40 1.77
C PHE A 190 -15.22 29.60 0.84
N TRP A 191 -14.16 30.38 0.92
CA TRP A 191 -13.82 31.38 -0.08
C TRP A 191 -12.31 31.40 -0.30
N ILE A 192 -11.92 31.87 -1.49
CA ILE A 192 -10.51 31.94 -1.88
C ILE A 192 -10.10 33.39 -2.14
N GLU A 193 -9.06 33.81 -1.45
CA GLU A 193 -8.38 35.08 -1.66
C GLU A 193 -7.20 34.82 -2.59
N ASN A 194 -7.42 35.05 -3.88
CA ASN A 194 -6.35 34.94 -4.86
C ASN A 194 -5.49 36.22 -4.87
N PRO A 195 -4.16 36.09 -5.03
CA PRO A 195 -3.26 37.22 -5.12
C PRO A 195 -3.58 38.05 -6.36
N SER A 196 -3.36 39.37 -6.26
CA SER A 196 -3.56 40.27 -7.39
C SER A 196 -2.67 39.86 -8.57
N PRO A 197 -3.15 39.92 -9.83
CA PRO A 197 -2.35 39.61 -11.01
C PRO A 197 -1.08 40.47 -11.14
N VAL A 198 -1.09 41.65 -10.50
CA VAL A 198 0.00 42.64 -10.54
C VAL A 198 1.02 42.42 -9.40
N GLN A 199 0.73 41.54 -8.45
CA GLN A 199 1.62 41.25 -7.33
C GLN A 199 2.88 40.53 -7.81
N ARG A 200 4.05 41.04 -7.38
CA ARG A 200 5.34 40.39 -7.63
C ARG A 200 5.46 39.09 -6.81
N PRO A 201 6.11 38.04 -7.33
CA PRO A 201 6.36 36.82 -6.58
C PRO A 201 7.12 37.05 -5.26
N PRO A 202 6.91 36.20 -4.23
CA PRO A 202 6.03 35.04 -4.21
C PRO A 202 4.55 35.43 -4.01
N ARG A 203 3.69 34.89 -4.87
CA ARG A 203 2.24 35.09 -4.79
C ARG A 203 1.65 34.11 -3.79
N ILE A 204 0.76 34.59 -2.92
CA ILE A 204 0.12 33.77 -1.89
C ILE A 204 -1.38 33.82 -2.11
N ALA A 205 -2.00 32.65 -2.31
CA ALA A 205 -3.46 32.52 -2.17
C ALA A 205 -3.80 31.99 -0.78
N LYS A 206 -4.99 32.34 -0.30
CA LYS A 206 -5.57 31.78 0.91
C LYS A 206 -6.92 31.16 0.60
N LEU A 207 -7.13 29.92 1.00
CA LEU A 207 -8.45 29.32 1.09
C LEU A 207 -8.86 29.35 2.56
N LEU A 208 -9.97 30.02 2.85
CA LEU A 208 -10.56 30.07 4.18
C LEU A 208 -11.81 29.20 4.17
N ILE A 209 -11.94 28.34 5.18
CA ILE A 209 -13.07 27.43 5.34
C ILE A 209 -13.71 27.71 6.69
N ASP A 210 -14.94 28.21 6.66
CA ASP A 210 -15.78 28.40 7.83
C ASP A 210 -16.40 27.09 8.27
N ARG A 211 -16.35 26.87 9.59
CA ARG A 211 -16.87 25.68 10.27
C ARG A 211 -17.88 26.12 11.31
N GLU A 212 -18.73 25.19 11.74
CA GLU A 212 -19.64 25.40 12.88
C GLU A 212 -18.92 25.50 14.24
N ARG A 213 -17.59 25.71 14.26
CA ARG A 213 -16.76 25.79 15.46
C ARG A 213 -16.25 27.22 15.67
N GLU A 214 -15.60 27.46 16.81
CA GLU A 214 -14.95 28.74 17.13
C GLU A 214 -13.72 29.04 16.26
N GLU A 215 -13.26 28.07 15.47
CA GLU A 215 -12.10 28.16 14.60
C GLU A 215 -12.47 27.92 13.14
N GLN A 216 -11.82 28.68 12.25
CA GLN A 216 -11.81 28.47 10.81
C GLN A 216 -10.52 27.75 10.41
N ILE A 217 -10.52 27.17 9.21
CA ILE A 217 -9.30 26.62 8.62
C ILE A 217 -8.79 27.60 7.56
N GLU A 218 -7.51 27.98 7.65
CA GLU A 218 -6.78 28.70 6.61
C GLU A 218 -5.80 27.75 5.92
N LEU A 219 -5.93 27.56 4.61
CA LEU A 219 -4.90 26.96 3.76
C LEU A 219 -4.19 28.05 2.97
N ARG A 220 -2.90 28.25 3.24
CA ARG A 220 -2.03 29.16 2.48
C ARG A 220 -1.30 28.39 1.38
N LEU A 221 -1.33 28.97 0.18
CA LEU A 221 -0.71 28.43 -1.03
C LEU A 221 0.42 29.37 -1.47
N HIS A 222 1.67 28.98 -1.25
CA HIS A 222 2.84 29.82 -1.52
C HIS A 222 3.43 29.59 -2.91
N GLY A 223 3.64 30.66 -3.67
CA GLY A 223 4.32 30.60 -4.97
C GLY A 223 3.43 30.11 -6.11
N ILE A 224 2.13 30.42 -6.07
CA ILE A 224 1.21 30.09 -7.16
C ILE A 224 1.45 30.99 -8.38
N ALA A 225 1.33 30.44 -9.59
CA ALA A 225 1.52 31.18 -10.83
C ALA A 225 0.25 31.89 -11.30
N ALA A 226 -0.91 31.29 -11.02
CA ALA A 226 -2.23 31.79 -11.42
C ALA A 226 -3.25 31.60 -10.29
N ALA A 227 -4.47 32.12 -10.49
CA ALA A 227 -5.55 31.95 -9.52
C ALA A 227 -5.82 30.46 -9.27
N ALA A 228 -5.82 30.07 -8.00
CA ALA A 228 -6.28 28.77 -7.58
C ALA A 228 -7.81 28.72 -7.61
N SER A 229 -8.37 27.52 -7.70
CA SER A 229 -9.81 27.27 -7.62
C SER A 229 -10.11 26.19 -6.59
N ALA A 230 -11.31 26.20 -6.04
CA ALA A 230 -11.78 25.21 -5.09
C ALA A 230 -13.22 24.81 -5.40
N GLN A 231 -13.58 23.57 -5.07
CA GLN A 231 -14.94 23.06 -5.18
C GLN A 231 -15.22 22.03 -4.10
N TRP A 232 -16.48 21.95 -3.65
CA TRP A 232 -16.94 20.85 -2.81
C TRP A 232 -16.95 19.55 -3.60
N VAL A 233 -16.37 18.49 -3.03
CA VAL A 233 -16.50 17.12 -3.54
C VAL A 233 -17.73 16.46 -2.92
N ASN A 234 -17.95 16.72 -1.64
CA ASN A 234 -19.14 16.32 -0.89
C ASN A 234 -19.37 17.32 0.25
N GLU A 235 -20.13 16.94 1.29
CA GLU A 235 -20.44 17.78 2.44
C GLU A 235 -19.26 18.11 3.37
N LYS A 236 -18.13 17.38 3.29
CA LYS A 236 -16.98 17.53 4.21
C LYS A 236 -15.63 17.70 3.49
N LEU A 237 -15.60 17.48 2.18
CA LEU A 237 -14.38 17.46 1.39
C LEU A 237 -14.33 18.60 0.39
N VAL A 238 -13.21 19.32 0.38
CA VAL A 238 -12.91 20.39 -0.58
C VAL A 238 -11.73 19.97 -1.44
N LEU A 239 -11.90 20.05 -2.76
CA LEU A 239 -10.83 19.88 -3.74
C LEU A 239 -10.32 21.25 -4.17
N VAL A 240 -9.02 21.50 -4.01
CA VAL A 240 -8.35 22.75 -4.41
C VAL A 240 -7.41 22.48 -5.57
N ARG A 241 -7.57 23.19 -6.67
CA ARG A 241 -6.67 23.12 -7.82
C ARG A 241 -5.69 24.28 -7.77
N VAL A 242 -4.40 23.95 -7.71
CA VAL A 242 -3.32 24.90 -7.46
C VAL A 242 -2.37 24.93 -8.66
N PRO A 243 -2.34 26.02 -9.44
CA PRO A 243 -1.41 26.18 -10.55
C PRO A 243 -0.07 26.75 -10.04
N TRP A 244 0.96 25.91 -9.91
CA TRP A 244 2.29 26.33 -9.47
C TRP A 244 3.12 26.96 -10.60
N SER A 245 2.92 26.49 -11.82
CA SER A 245 3.54 27.03 -13.03
C SER A 245 2.72 26.67 -14.27
N ARG A 246 3.14 27.11 -15.45
CA ARG A 246 2.54 26.70 -16.73
C ARG A 246 2.60 25.18 -16.97
N HIS A 247 3.53 24.47 -16.33
CA HIS A 247 3.75 23.04 -16.50
C HIS A 247 3.52 22.24 -15.22
N LEU A 248 3.04 22.84 -14.14
CA LEU A 248 2.90 22.16 -12.85
C LEU A 248 1.63 22.61 -12.15
N ARG A 249 0.77 21.63 -11.86
CA ARG A 249 -0.43 21.82 -11.05
C ARG A 249 -0.48 20.81 -9.92
N SER A 250 -1.19 21.13 -8.86
CA SER A 250 -1.61 20.13 -7.87
C SER A 250 -3.10 20.20 -7.61
N GLU A 251 -3.68 19.06 -7.26
CA GLU A 251 -5.02 18.94 -6.71
C GLU A 251 -4.90 18.56 -5.22
N VAL A 252 -5.37 19.41 -4.32
CA VAL A 252 -5.26 19.23 -2.86
C VAL A 252 -6.65 18.84 -2.34
N LEU A 253 -6.78 17.67 -1.71
CA LEU A 253 -8.01 17.24 -1.07
C LEU A 253 -7.94 17.51 0.44
N ILE A 254 -8.95 18.22 0.96
CA ILE A 254 -9.00 18.66 2.35
C ILE A 254 -10.22 18.05 3.02
N ASP A 255 -10.02 17.49 4.22
CA ASP A 255 -11.09 17.14 5.16
C ASP A 255 -11.34 18.31 6.11
N VAL A 256 -12.51 18.94 5.94
CA VAL A 256 -12.92 20.12 6.71
C VAL A 256 -13.21 19.78 8.17
N GLU A 257 -13.68 18.56 8.47
CA GLU A 257 -13.96 18.16 9.85
C GLU A 257 -12.68 17.86 10.63
N ARG A 258 -11.73 17.20 9.97
CA ARG A 258 -10.45 16.83 10.59
C ARG A 258 -9.41 17.93 10.56
N ALA A 259 -9.68 19.03 9.85
CA ALA A 259 -8.69 20.07 9.57
C ALA A 259 -7.39 19.48 9.03
N ALA A 260 -7.52 18.57 8.05
CA ALA A 260 -6.41 17.79 7.53
C ALA A 260 -6.36 17.81 6.01
N ILE A 261 -5.14 17.84 5.46
CA ILE A 261 -4.92 17.53 4.04
C ILE A 261 -4.92 16.01 3.92
N LEU A 262 -5.84 15.45 3.13
CA LEU A 262 -5.94 14.01 2.90
C LEU A 262 -5.01 13.55 1.77
N SER A 263 -4.96 14.32 0.69
CA SER A 263 -4.11 14.03 -0.46
C SER A 263 -3.70 15.32 -1.18
N VAL A 264 -2.61 15.23 -1.92
CA VAL A 264 -2.17 16.24 -2.88
C VAL A 264 -1.72 15.42 -4.08
N ASP A 265 -2.13 15.86 -5.24
CA ASP A 265 -1.96 15.12 -6.47
C ASP A 265 -1.33 16.07 -7.47
N SER A 266 -0.04 15.91 -7.70
CA SER A 266 0.75 16.85 -8.49
C SER A 266 0.97 16.31 -9.90
N ALA A 267 0.69 17.12 -10.91
CA ALA A 267 0.83 16.76 -12.32
C ALA A 267 1.74 17.73 -13.06
N ARG A 268 2.63 17.17 -13.88
CA ARG A 268 3.27 17.89 -14.97
C ARG A 268 2.34 17.99 -16.16
N LEU A 269 2.25 19.20 -16.72
CA LEU A 269 1.41 19.52 -17.86
C LEU A 269 2.25 19.72 -19.12
N ASP A 270 1.73 19.27 -20.25
CA ASP A 270 2.27 19.58 -21.58
C ASP A 270 1.98 21.04 -21.99
N GLU A 271 2.42 21.43 -23.18
CA GLU A 271 2.22 22.78 -23.72
C GLU A 271 0.74 23.14 -23.95
N THR A 272 -0.14 22.13 -24.04
CA THR A 272 -1.59 22.30 -24.20
C THR A 272 -2.33 22.34 -22.86
N GLY A 273 -1.61 22.20 -21.74
CA GLY A 273 -2.18 22.14 -20.39
C GLY A 273 -2.78 20.78 -20.02
N ARG A 274 -2.56 19.74 -20.82
CA ARG A 274 -2.98 18.36 -20.51
C ARG A 274 -1.96 17.69 -19.62
N VAL A 275 -2.41 16.75 -18.79
CA VAL A 275 -1.51 16.00 -17.91
C VAL A 275 -0.61 15.11 -18.75
N GLN A 276 0.69 15.35 -18.67
CA GLN A 276 1.70 14.50 -19.27
C GLN A 276 2.10 13.37 -18.31
N HIS A 277 2.31 13.70 -17.03
CA HIS A 277 2.70 12.74 -16.00
C HIS A 277 2.30 13.23 -14.61
N TRP A 278 1.76 12.33 -13.77
CA TRP A 278 1.53 12.60 -12.36
C TRP A 278 2.80 12.31 -11.58
N LEU A 279 3.23 13.25 -10.74
CA LEU A 279 4.42 13.13 -9.90
C LEU A 279 4.25 12.06 -8.81
N ASP A 280 3.00 11.68 -8.54
CA ASP A 280 2.62 10.68 -7.53
C ASP A 280 2.06 9.41 -8.20
N ALA A 281 2.43 9.17 -9.47
CA ALA A 281 1.88 8.07 -10.28
C ALA A 281 2.09 6.68 -9.66
N ASP A 282 3.11 6.52 -8.81
CA ASP A 282 3.38 5.25 -8.11
C ASP A 282 2.46 5.05 -6.89
N CYS A 283 1.92 6.13 -6.31
CA CYS A 283 0.92 6.07 -5.23
C CYS A 283 -0.48 5.74 -5.74
N ARG A 284 -0.83 6.13 -6.98
CA ARG A 284 -2.14 5.84 -7.59
C ARG A 284 -2.35 4.40 -8.04
N ARG A 285 -1.29 3.62 -8.18
CA ARG A 285 -1.36 2.24 -8.67
C ARG A 285 -1.67 1.21 -7.58
N GLN A 286 -2.06 1.63 -6.39
CA GLN A 286 -2.56 0.72 -5.37
C GLN A 286 -4.09 0.66 -5.50
N PRO A 287 -4.65 -0.46 -6.01
CA PRO A 287 -6.09 -0.64 -6.14
C PRO A 287 -6.81 -0.70 -4.79
#